data_AF-A0A2M7HZI2-F1
#
_entry.id   AF-A0A2M7HZI2-F1
#
_cell.length_a   1.000
_cell.length_b   1.000
_cell.length_c   1.000
_cell.angle_alpha   90.00
_cell.angle_beta   90.00
_cell.angle_gamma   90.00
#
_symmetry.space_group_name_H-M   'P 1'
#
loop_
_entity.id
_entity.type
_entity.pdbx_description
1 polymer ?
#
loop_
_entity_poly.entity_id
_entity_poly.type
_entity_poly.pdbx_seq_one_letter_code
_entity_poly.pdbx_strand_id
1 'polypeptide(L)'
;MVNQVVKAVKALKKGWIIAYPTDTAYGLGADPTDEKAVSKIFKIKGRTKEKSLPLIAANLAMVKKYGFLEGKALSLARKHWPGPLTLVVKATPLSKRIFSKHTLKNGKIAIRVPKSP
;
A
#
# COMPACT_ATOMS: atom_id res chain seq x y z
N MET A 1 -13.40 -10.51 -15.89
CA MET A 1 -12.62 -9.74 -14.88
C MET A 1 -12.75 -10.28 -13.46
N VAL A 2 -13.96 -10.52 -12.92
CA VAL A 2 -14.16 -11.02 -11.53
C VAL A 2 -13.32 -12.25 -11.19
N ASN A 3 -13.23 -13.23 -12.11
CA ASN A 3 -12.45 -14.46 -11.89
C ASN A 3 -10.93 -14.19 -11.74
N GLN A 4 -10.37 -13.18 -12.42
CA GLN A 4 -8.95 -12.81 -12.27
C GLN A 4 -8.68 -12.13 -10.92
N VAL A 5 -9.59 -11.26 -10.46
CA VAL A 5 -9.50 -10.64 -9.13
C VAL A 5 -9.56 -11.72 -8.04
N VAL A 6 -10.47 -12.68 -8.15
CA VAL A 6 -10.56 -13.81 -7.21
C VAL A 6 -9.27 -14.63 -7.19
N LYS A 7 -8.67 -14.90 -8.36
CA LYS A 7 -7.37 -15.59 -8.44
C LYS A 7 -6.25 -14.77 -7.79
N ALA A 8 -6.20 -13.46 -8.03
CA ALA A 8 -5.22 -12.55 -7.43
C ALA A 8 -5.34 -12.51 -5.90
N VAL A 9 -6.57 -12.42 -5.37
CA VAL A 9 -6.84 -12.47 -3.92
C VAL A 9 -6.38 -13.81 -3.33
N LYS A 10 -6.67 -14.94 -3.99
CA LYS A 10 -6.18 -16.27 -3.56
C LYS A 10 -4.66 -16.35 -3.56
N ALA A 11 -3.99 -15.76 -4.55
CA ALA A 11 -2.54 -15.72 -4.64
C ALA A 11 -1.94 -14.88 -3.50
N LEU A 12 -2.48 -13.67 -3.26
CA LEU A 12 -2.08 -12.80 -2.14
C LEU A 12 -2.21 -13.51 -0.78
N LYS A 13 -3.35 -14.17 -0.52
CA LYS A 13 -3.58 -14.95 0.71
C LYS A 13 -2.61 -16.12 0.90
N LYS A 14 -1.98 -16.59 -0.18
CA LYS A 14 -0.96 -17.65 -0.15
C LYS A 14 0.48 -17.08 -0.11
N GLY A 15 0.65 -15.76 0.09
CA GLY A 15 1.97 -15.10 0.14
C GLY A 15 2.66 -14.97 -1.22
N TRP A 16 1.89 -15.02 -2.32
CA TRP A 16 2.39 -14.74 -3.67
C TRP A 16 2.34 -13.25 -3.98
N ILE A 17 3.15 -12.87 -4.95
CA ILE A 17 3.20 -11.50 -5.48
C ILE A 17 2.32 -11.45 -6.73
N ILE A 18 1.57 -10.36 -6.87
CA ILE A 18 0.77 -10.07 -8.05
C ILE A 18 1.28 -8.81 -8.76
N ALA A 19 1.12 -8.78 -10.08
CA ALA A 19 1.18 -7.56 -10.86
C ALA A 19 -0.26 -7.09 -11.14
N TYR A 20 -0.53 -5.79 -11.02
CA TYR A 20 -1.86 -5.22 -11.27
C TYR A 20 -1.75 -3.83 -11.88
N PRO A 21 -2.68 -3.44 -12.77
CA PRO A 21 -2.69 -2.10 -13.34
C PRO A 21 -3.03 -1.05 -12.27
N THR A 22 -2.52 0.16 -12.45
CA THR A 22 -2.98 1.38 -11.74
C THR A 22 -3.13 2.51 -12.75
N ASP A 23 -3.65 3.65 -12.32
CA ASP A 23 -3.75 4.89 -13.11
C ASP A 23 -2.39 5.48 -13.54
N THR A 24 -1.28 4.98 -13.01
CA THR A 24 0.07 5.49 -13.37
C THR A 24 0.97 4.45 -14.03
N ALA A 25 1.05 3.25 -13.46
CA ALA A 25 1.94 2.19 -13.91
C ALA A 25 1.47 0.85 -13.32
N TYR A 26 2.02 -0.27 -13.79
CA TYR A 26 1.78 -1.54 -13.12
C TYR A 26 2.41 -1.56 -11.71
N GLY A 27 1.61 -1.96 -10.74
CA GLY A 27 2.04 -2.21 -9.38
C GLY A 27 2.49 -3.66 -9.20
N LEU A 28 3.54 -3.86 -8.41
CA LEU A 28 3.91 -5.18 -7.89
C LEU A 28 3.48 -5.22 -6.42
N GLY A 29 2.50 -6.06 -6.09
CA GLY A 29 1.82 -6.08 -4.79
C GLY A 29 1.95 -7.40 -4.05
N ALA A 30 1.93 -7.30 -2.74
CA ALA A 30 1.88 -8.40 -1.79
C ALA A 30 0.99 -7.98 -0.61
N ASP A 31 0.56 -8.95 0.20
CA ASP A 31 -0.09 -8.66 1.47
C ASP A 31 0.89 -7.90 2.39
N PRO A 32 0.57 -6.67 2.84
CA PRO A 32 1.48 -5.89 3.67
C PRO A 32 1.66 -6.45 5.08
N THR A 33 0.83 -7.41 5.52
CA THR A 33 0.96 -8.11 6.81
C THR A 33 1.86 -9.35 6.73
N ASP A 34 2.20 -9.80 5.53
CA ASP A 34 3.12 -10.93 5.31
C ASP A 34 4.55 -10.42 5.04
N GLU A 35 5.39 -10.45 6.09
CA GLU A 35 6.80 -10.05 6.02
C GLU A 35 7.59 -10.81 4.95
N LYS A 36 7.28 -12.10 4.71
CA LYS A 36 7.96 -12.91 3.69
C LYS A 36 7.57 -12.45 2.30
N ALA A 37 6.28 -12.19 2.06
CA ALA A 37 5.79 -11.71 0.78
C ALA A 37 6.32 -10.30 0.46
N VAL A 38 6.34 -9.39 1.45
CA VAL A 38 6.94 -8.05 1.29
C VAL A 38 8.44 -8.16 0.99
N SER A 39 9.17 -9.03 1.69
CA SER A 39 10.60 -9.25 1.44
C SER A 39 10.89 -9.76 0.01
N LYS A 40 10.02 -10.60 -0.55
CA LYS A 40 10.14 -11.04 -1.95
C LYS A 40 10.04 -9.85 -2.93
N ILE A 41 9.18 -8.85 -2.68
CA ILE A 41 9.10 -7.64 -3.53
C ILE A 41 10.44 -6.88 -3.53
N PHE A 42 11.07 -6.72 -2.37
CA PHE A 42 12.37 -6.05 -2.28
C PHE A 42 13.45 -6.79 -3.08
N LYS A 43 13.48 -8.13 -2.99
CA LYS A 43 14.39 -8.97 -3.76
C LYS A 43 14.18 -8.81 -5.27
N ILE A 44 12.93 -8.92 -5.74
CA ILE A 44 12.60 -8.78 -7.17
C ILE A 44 12.99 -7.40 -7.70
N LYS A 45 12.77 -6.34 -6.92
CA LYS A 45 13.07 -4.96 -7.34
C LYS A 45 14.54 -4.55 -7.15
N GLY A 46 15.39 -5.40 -6.57
CA GLY A 46 16.76 -5.03 -6.20
C GLY A 46 16.81 -3.81 -5.25
N ARG A 47 15.79 -3.63 -4.42
CA ARG A 47 15.61 -2.39 -3.63
C ARG A 47 16.34 -2.52 -2.29
N THR A 48 17.08 -1.49 -1.89
CA THR A 48 17.62 -1.40 -0.53
C THR A 48 16.49 -1.20 0.49
N LYS A 49 16.64 -1.77 1.68
CA LYS A 49 15.63 -1.73 2.77
C LYS A 49 15.35 -0.32 3.29
N GLU A 50 16.15 0.66 2.90
CA GLU A 50 16.03 2.07 3.29
C GLU A 50 14.84 2.78 2.64
N LYS A 51 14.33 2.26 1.52
CA LYS A 51 13.20 2.84 0.79
C LYS A 51 11.95 2.01 1.05
N SER A 52 11.01 2.51 1.86
CA SER A 52 9.73 1.82 2.10
C SER A 52 8.89 1.72 0.83
N LEU A 53 7.99 0.73 0.82
CA LEU A 53 6.99 0.56 -0.24
C LEU A 53 5.70 1.31 0.14
N PRO A 54 5.07 2.05 -0.79
CA PRO A 54 3.76 2.63 -0.53
C PRO A 54 2.69 1.55 -0.44
N LEU A 55 1.76 1.71 0.50
CA LEU A 55 0.54 0.91 0.55
C LEU A 55 -0.51 1.45 -0.42
N ILE A 56 -1.26 0.51 -1.00
CA ILE A 56 -2.45 0.80 -1.79
C ILE A 56 -3.67 0.53 -0.92
N ALA A 57 -4.57 1.51 -0.84
CA ALA A 57 -5.81 1.43 -0.08
C ALA A 57 -7.01 1.62 -1.03
N ALA A 58 -8.14 0.99 -0.70
CA ALA A 58 -9.34 1.05 -1.52
C ALA A 58 -10.05 2.41 -1.47
N ASN A 59 -9.99 3.10 -0.33
CA ASN A 59 -10.67 4.38 -0.12
C ASN A 59 -10.13 5.15 1.09
N LEU A 60 -10.58 6.39 1.25
CA LEU A 60 -10.22 7.28 2.35
C LEU A 60 -10.51 6.69 3.74
N ALA A 61 -11.62 5.95 3.89
CA ALA A 61 -12.00 5.34 5.16
C ALA A 61 -11.01 4.24 5.59
N MET A 62 -10.51 3.45 4.64
CA MET A 62 -9.45 2.47 4.90
C MET A 62 -8.14 3.16 5.29
N VAL A 63 -7.76 4.25 4.60
CA VAL A 63 -6.53 4.99 4.93
C VAL A 63 -6.53 5.47 6.38
N LYS A 64 -7.66 6.02 6.87
CA LYS A 64 -7.77 6.53 8.25
C LYS A 64 -7.55 5.47 9.33
N LYS A 65 -7.73 4.17 9.04
CA LYS A 65 -7.42 3.08 9.98
C LYS A 65 -5.90 2.92 10.19
N TYR A 66 -5.11 3.29 9.19
CA TYR A 66 -3.70 2.95 9.10
C TYR A 66 -2.75 4.16 9.14
N GLY A 67 -3.22 5.33 8.75
CA GLY A 67 -2.47 6.58 8.81
C GLY A 67 -3.29 7.71 9.41
N PHE A 68 -2.64 8.55 10.22
CA PHE A 68 -3.24 9.78 10.72
C PHE A 68 -3.34 10.80 9.59
N LEU A 69 -4.56 10.98 9.08
CA LEU A 69 -4.85 11.82 7.93
C LEU A 69 -5.66 13.05 8.35
N GLU A 70 -4.94 14.13 8.66
CA GLU A 70 -5.49 15.36 9.24
C GLU A 70 -4.94 16.61 8.53
N GLY A 71 -5.56 17.76 8.77
CA GLY A 71 -5.12 19.07 8.24
C GLY A 71 -4.88 19.07 6.73
N LYS A 72 -3.71 19.56 6.31
CA LYS A 72 -3.32 19.64 4.89
C LYS A 72 -3.33 18.28 4.19
N ALA A 73 -2.94 17.21 4.87
CA ALA A 73 -2.93 15.87 4.28
C ALA A 73 -4.35 15.39 3.94
N LEU A 74 -5.32 15.65 4.82
CA LEU A 74 -6.73 15.33 4.54
C LEU A 74 -7.30 16.19 3.41
N SER A 75 -6.97 17.48 3.37
CA SER A 75 -7.40 18.38 2.28
C SER A 75 -6.87 17.91 0.92
N LEU A 76 -5.57 17.58 0.84
CA LEU A 76 -4.95 17.03 -0.38
C LEU A 76 -5.57 15.68 -0.77
N ALA A 77 -5.79 14.79 0.20
CA ALA A 77 -6.44 13.51 -0.05
C ALA A 77 -7.85 13.68 -0.63
N ARG A 78 -8.69 14.55 -0.06
CA ARG A 78 -10.05 14.80 -0.57
C ARG A 78 -10.04 15.39 -1.99
N LYS A 79 -9.04 16.21 -2.32
CA LYS A 79 -8.92 16.86 -3.63
C LYS A 79 -8.37 15.95 -4.72
N HIS A 80 -7.45 15.05 -4.37
CA HIS A 80 -6.63 14.31 -5.35
C HIS A 80 -6.80 12.78 -5.30
N TRP A 81 -7.53 12.23 -4.34
CA TRP A 81 -7.88 10.81 -4.29
C TRP A 81 -9.34 10.56 -4.66
N PRO A 82 -9.63 9.49 -5.44
CA PRO A 82 -8.67 8.55 -6.05
C PRO A 82 -7.83 9.18 -7.17
N GLY A 83 -6.53 8.86 -7.22
CA GLY A 83 -5.62 9.45 -8.20
C GLY A 83 -4.12 9.23 -7.91
N PRO A 84 -3.23 9.99 -8.60
CA PRO A 84 -1.79 9.73 -8.62
C PRO A 84 -1.03 10.20 -7.37
N LEU A 85 -1.71 10.86 -6.43
CA LEU A 85 -1.08 11.37 -5.22
C LEU A 85 -0.70 10.23 -4.26
N THR A 86 0.51 10.28 -3.70
CA THR A 86 0.90 9.45 -2.54
C THR A 86 1.18 10.35 -1.37
N LEU A 87 0.60 10.07 -0.21
CA LEU A 87 0.82 10.86 1.01
C LEU A 87 1.66 10.07 2.01
N VAL A 88 2.64 10.74 2.60
CA VAL A 88 3.42 10.21 3.71
C VAL A 88 2.89 10.80 5.01
N VAL A 89 2.29 9.97 5.85
CA VAL A 89 1.65 10.38 7.10
C VAL A 89 2.16 9.56 8.29
N LYS A 90 1.88 10.01 9.52
CA LYS A 90 2.19 9.21 10.72
C LYS A 90 1.37 7.92 10.68
N ALA A 91 2.02 6.79 10.97
CA ALA A 91 1.35 5.48 11.05
C ALA A 91 0.58 5.35 12.37
N THR A 92 -0.60 4.75 12.33
CA THR A 92 -1.37 4.42 13.53
C THR A 92 -0.69 3.29 14.33
N PRO A 93 -1.02 3.11 15.63
CA PRO A 93 -0.54 1.96 16.41
C PRO A 93 -0.88 0.62 15.75
N LEU A 94 -2.05 0.52 15.12
CA LEU A 94 -2.47 -0.68 14.39
C LEU A 94 -1.50 -1.00 13.25
N SER A 95 -1.17 -0.02 12.41
CA SER A 95 -0.20 -0.20 11.31
C SER A 95 1.16 -0.68 11.78
N LYS A 96 1.67 -0.10 12.88
CA LYS A 96 2.96 -0.49 13.48
C LYS A 96 2.95 -1.94 13.98
N ARG A 97 1.79 -2.45 14.37
CA ARG A 97 1.62 -3.81 14.89
C ARG A 97 1.47 -4.86 13.79
N ILE A 98 0.71 -4.55 12.72
CA ILE A 98 0.28 -5.58 11.77
C ILE A 98 1.04 -5.57 10.45
N PHE A 99 1.63 -4.44 10.05
CA PHE A 99 2.34 -4.38 8.78
C PHE A 99 3.80 -4.74 8.93
N SER A 100 4.34 -5.31 7.86
CA SER A 100 5.76 -5.55 7.69
C SER A 100 6.56 -4.28 8.01
N LYS A 101 7.67 -4.44 8.73
CA LYS A 101 8.59 -3.35 9.07
C LYS A 101 9.10 -2.60 7.85
N HIS A 102 9.10 -3.24 6.67
CA HIS A 102 9.54 -2.65 5.41
C HIS A 102 8.52 -1.70 4.75
N THR A 103 7.29 -1.65 5.26
CA THR A 103 6.25 -0.71 4.82
C THR A 103 6.30 0.62 5.57
N LEU A 104 7.00 0.65 6.71
CA LEU A 104 7.11 1.80 7.60
C LEU A 104 8.54 2.36 7.59
N LYS A 105 8.65 3.68 7.70
CA LYS A 105 9.94 4.36 7.89
C LYS A 105 9.79 5.48 8.90
N ASN A 106 10.58 5.46 9.98
CA ASN A 106 10.58 6.46 11.04
C ASN A 106 9.16 6.75 11.58
N GLY A 107 8.37 5.70 11.80
CA GLY A 107 6.98 5.80 12.28
C GLY A 107 5.98 6.41 11.27
N LYS A 108 6.38 6.61 10.02
CA LYS A 108 5.54 7.09 8.92
C LYS A 108 5.23 6.00 7.92
N ILE A 109 4.12 6.17 7.21
CA ILE A 109 3.61 5.28 6.17
C ILE A 109 3.29 6.09 4.91
N ALA A 110 3.67 5.57 3.75
CA ALA A 110 3.28 6.11 2.45
C ALA A 110 2.03 5.36 1.99
N ILE A 111 0.93 6.07 1.69
CA ILE A 111 -0.33 5.45 1.26
C ILE A 111 -0.88 6.20 0.04
N ARG A 112 -1.51 5.46 -0.88
CA ARG A 112 -2.23 5.97 -2.04
C ARG A 112 -3.57 5.27 -2.22
N VAL A 113 -4.55 6.01 -2.70
CA VAL A 113 -5.81 5.48 -3.23
C VAL A 113 -5.80 5.69 -4.75
N PRO A 114 -5.49 4.67 -5.55
CA PRO A 114 -5.37 4.80 -7.00
C PRO A 114 -6.75 4.93 -7.67
N LYS A 115 -6.78 5.55 -8.86
CA LYS A 115 -7.97 5.58 -9.72
C LYS A 115 -7.92 4.40 -10.71
N SER A 116 -8.08 3.18 -10.19
CA SER A 116 -8.09 1.96 -10.99
C SER A 116 -9.40 1.18 -10.78
N PRO A 117 -9.98 0.57 -11.83
CA PRO A 117 -11.11 -0.34 -11.69
C PRO A 117 -10.74 -1.62 -10.94
#